data_AF-A0A2P0ZDH4-F1
#
_entry.id   AF-A0A2P0ZDH4-F1
#
_cell.length_a   1.000
_cell.length_b   1.000
_cell.length_c   1.000
_cell.angle_alpha   90.00
_cell.angle_beta   90.00
_cell.angle_gamma   90.00
#
_symmetry.space_group_name_H-M   'P 1'
#
loop_
_entity.id
_entity.type
_entity.pdbx_description
1 polymer ?
#
loop_
_entity_poly.entity_id
_entity_poly.type
_entity_poly.pdbx_seq_one_letter_code
_entity_poly.pdbx_strand_id
1 'polypeptide(L)'
;AGVMVFWTGAMTLFEVSHFIPEKPLYEQGCILLPHLATLGWGVGPGGEIINTYPYFVVGVVHLVSSAVLGLGGIYHSLIGPDTLEESFPFFGYDWRDKNKMTTILGIHLCLLGIGSYLLVLKATVFGGLYDTWSPGGGDVRLVTSPTLNPLVIFGYVLKSPFGGDGWIVSINNLEDLVGGHIWMSILCLSGGIFHILTKPFAWARRAFVWSGEAYLSYSLAALSIMGFAASTYAWYNNTAYPSEFYGPTGPEA
;
A
#
# COMPACT_ATOMS: atom_id res chain seq x y z
N ALA A 1 -5.37 -6.56 12.98
CA ALA A 1 -4.06 -6.74 12.30
C ALA A 1 -3.74 -8.21 12.08
N GLY A 2 -3.65 -9.05 13.13
CA GLY A 2 -3.26 -10.46 12.99
C GLY A 2 -4.03 -11.26 11.94
N VAL A 3 -5.36 -11.13 11.88
CA VAL A 3 -6.20 -11.82 10.87
C VAL A 3 -5.85 -11.42 9.43
N MET A 4 -5.56 -10.14 9.15
CA MET A 4 -5.20 -9.69 7.80
C MET A 4 -3.84 -10.26 7.37
N VAL A 5 -2.87 -10.25 8.29
CA VAL A 5 -1.53 -10.80 8.05
C VAL A 5 -1.59 -12.33 7.91
N PHE A 6 -2.44 -13.00 8.68
CA PHE A 6 -2.71 -14.43 8.56
C PHE A 6 -3.27 -14.77 7.18
N TRP A 7 -4.33 -14.07 6.75
CA TRP A 7 -4.93 -14.26 5.42
C TRP A 7 -3.88 -14.08 4.32
N THR A 8 -3.06 -13.02 4.41
CA THR A 8 -1.99 -12.77 3.43
C THR A 8 -1.02 -13.94 3.35
N GLY A 9 -0.54 -14.44 4.50
CA GLY A 9 0.39 -15.57 4.53
C GLY A 9 -0.23 -16.88 4.04
N ALA A 10 -1.39 -17.24 4.59
CA ALA A 10 -2.10 -18.47 4.26
C ALA A 10 -2.53 -18.51 2.79
N MET A 11 -3.11 -17.42 2.28
CA MET A 11 -3.55 -17.34 0.89
C MET A 11 -2.36 -17.34 -0.08
N THR A 12 -1.24 -16.66 0.24
CA THR A 12 -0.04 -16.72 -0.60
C THR A 12 0.50 -18.14 -0.69
N LEU A 13 0.58 -18.86 0.43
CA LEU A 13 1.04 -20.26 0.44
C LEU A 13 0.06 -21.19 -0.29
N PHE A 14 -1.25 -20.92 -0.20
CA PHE A 14 -2.26 -21.62 -0.97
C PHE A 14 -2.09 -21.40 -2.48
N GLU A 15 -1.87 -20.17 -2.94
CA GLU A 15 -1.60 -19.90 -4.36
C GLU A 15 -0.29 -20.57 -4.81
N VAL A 16 0.79 -20.50 -4.01
CA VAL A 16 2.05 -21.21 -4.31
C VAL A 16 1.85 -22.72 -4.43
N SER A 17 1.02 -23.34 -3.57
CA SER A 17 0.80 -24.79 -3.61
C SER A 17 -0.07 -25.25 -4.79
N HIS A 18 -0.85 -24.35 -5.38
CA HIS A 18 -1.72 -24.64 -6.52
C HIS A 18 -1.17 -24.09 -7.85
N PHE A 19 0.00 -23.44 -7.82
CA PHE A 19 0.61 -22.83 -9.00
C PHE A 19 1.10 -23.89 -10.01
N ILE A 20 0.64 -23.74 -11.25
CA ILE A 20 1.02 -24.52 -12.43
C ILE A 20 1.85 -23.60 -13.34
N PRO A 21 3.17 -23.82 -13.49
CA PRO A 21 4.06 -22.94 -14.25
C PRO A 21 3.68 -22.74 -15.72
N GLU A 22 3.04 -23.75 -16.34
CA GLU A 22 2.67 -23.72 -17.75
C GLU A 22 1.43 -22.86 -18.06
N LYS A 23 0.78 -22.31 -17.02
CA LYS A 23 -0.42 -21.46 -17.15
C LYS A 23 -0.15 -20.03 -16.69
N PRO A 24 -0.76 -19.02 -17.34
CA PRO A 24 -0.75 -17.65 -16.82
C PRO A 24 -1.37 -17.57 -15.41
N LEU A 25 -0.92 -16.60 -14.60
CA LEU A 25 -1.45 -16.42 -13.24
C LEU A 25 -2.95 -16.10 -13.23
N TYR A 26 -3.41 -15.29 -14.20
CA TYR A 26 -4.82 -14.89 -14.31
C TYR A 26 -5.78 -16.04 -14.67
N GLU A 27 -5.29 -17.15 -15.22
CA GLU A 27 -6.10 -18.35 -15.49
C GLU A 27 -6.24 -19.28 -14.28
N GLN A 28 -5.49 -19.01 -13.21
CA GLN A 28 -5.39 -19.88 -12.04
C GLN A 28 -6.13 -19.30 -10.82
N GLY A 29 -6.78 -18.14 -10.97
CA GLY A 29 -7.46 -17.45 -9.87
C GLY A 29 -6.50 -16.87 -8.83
N CYS A 30 -5.23 -16.64 -9.19
CA CYS A 30 -4.25 -16.01 -8.32
C CYS A 30 -4.53 -14.51 -8.20
N ILE A 31 -4.49 -13.98 -6.99
CA ILE A 31 -4.59 -12.54 -6.73
C ILE A 31 -3.41 -12.02 -5.93
N LEU A 32 -2.67 -12.85 -5.20
CA LEU A 32 -1.48 -12.44 -4.43
C LEU A 32 -0.18 -12.62 -5.19
N LEU A 33 0.00 -13.73 -5.92
CA LEU A 33 1.18 -13.95 -6.76
C LEU A 33 1.37 -12.83 -7.80
N PRO A 34 0.32 -12.33 -8.49
CA PRO A 34 0.44 -11.16 -9.36
C PRO A 34 1.04 -9.94 -8.68
N HIS A 35 0.67 -9.64 -7.42
CA HIS A 35 1.23 -8.49 -6.69
C HIS A 35 2.72 -8.67 -6.41
N LEU A 36 3.16 -9.90 -6.14
CA LEU A 36 4.59 -10.20 -5.90
C LEU A 36 5.39 -10.20 -7.21
N ALA A 37 4.80 -10.67 -8.30
CA ALA A 37 5.39 -10.60 -9.64
C ALA A 37 5.54 -9.16 -10.13
N THR A 38 4.54 -8.28 -9.90
CA THR A 38 4.65 -6.84 -10.20
C THR A 38 5.81 -6.18 -9.45
N LEU A 39 6.10 -6.62 -8.22
CA LEU A 39 7.28 -6.17 -7.47
C LEU A 39 8.61 -6.72 -8.02
N GLY A 40 8.60 -7.46 -9.12
CA GLY A 40 9.78 -8.03 -9.77
C GLY A 40 10.38 -9.23 -9.03
N TRP A 41 9.63 -9.88 -8.14
CA TRP A 41 10.09 -11.11 -7.50
C TRP A 41 9.73 -12.33 -8.35
N GLY A 42 10.69 -13.22 -8.57
CA GLY A 42 10.42 -14.54 -9.15
C GLY A 42 10.00 -14.55 -10.62
N VAL A 43 10.09 -13.39 -11.30
CA VAL A 43 9.62 -13.19 -12.66
C VAL A 43 10.77 -12.76 -13.58
N GLY A 44 10.73 -13.21 -14.83
CA GLY A 44 11.66 -12.86 -15.90
C GLY A 44 10.96 -12.17 -17.09
N PRO A 45 11.62 -12.15 -18.27
CA PRO A 45 11.09 -11.52 -19.48
C PRO A 45 9.73 -12.07 -19.88
N GLY A 46 8.85 -11.20 -20.37
CA GLY A 46 7.47 -11.52 -20.78
C GLY A 46 6.53 -11.91 -19.64
N GLY A 47 6.96 -11.74 -18.38
CA GLY A 47 6.15 -12.09 -17.21
C GLY A 47 6.24 -13.57 -16.82
N GLU A 48 7.23 -14.32 -17.35
CA GLU A 48 7.42 -15.73 -17.01
C GLU A 48 7.83 -15.91 -15.54
N ILE A 49 7.13 -16.78 -14.81
CA ILE A 49 7.45 -17.08 -13.41
C ILE A 49 8.59 -18.11 -13.36
N ILE A 50 9.81 -17.62 -13.14
CA ILE A 50 11.04 -18.42 -13.15
C ILE A 50 11.44 -18.97 -11.77
N ASN A 51 10.91 -18.41 -10.67
CA ASN A 51 11.24 -18.85 -9.32
C ASN A 51 10.14 -18.52 -8.32
N THR A 52 9.52 -19.55 -7.72
CA THR A 52 8.44 -19.39 -6.72
C THR A 52 8.94 -19.24 -5.28
N TYR A 53 10.24 -19.40 -5.03
CA TYR A 53 10.80 -19.31 -3.68
C TYR A 53 10.55 -17.95 -2.99
N PRO A 54 10.69 -16.78 -3.67
CA PRO A 54 10.34 -15.50 -3.06
C PRO A 54 8.87 -15.45 -2.59
N TYR A 55 7.94 -16.05 -3.33
CA TYR A 55 6.53 -16.09 -2.96
C TYR A 55 6.29 -16.96 -1.73
N PHE A 56 6.95 -18.12 -1.68
CA PHE A 56 6.95 -18.97 -0.48
C PHE A 56 7.48 -18.22 0.74
N VAL A 57 8.61 -17.51 0.62
CA VAL A 57 9.19 -16.72 1.71
C VAL A 57 8.21 -15.67 2.20
N VAL A 58 7.58 -14.91 1.30
CA VAL A 58 6.57 -13.90 1.67
C VAL A 58 5.41 -14.55 2.43
N GLY A 59 4.89 -15.67 1.93
CA GLY A 59 3.82 -16.42 2.59
C GLY A 59 4.18 -16.87 4.01
N VAL A 60 5.36 -17.48 4.19
CA VAL A 60 5.83 -17.96 5.50
C VAL A 60 6.06 -16.80 6.47
N VAL A 61 6.73 -15.71 6.03
CA VAL A 61 7.02 -14.56 6.89
C VAL A 61 5.72 -13.93 7.40
N HIS A 62 4.72 -13.76 6.54
CA HIS A 62 3.41 -13.25 6.95
C HIS A 62 2.70 -14.23 7.91
N LEU A 63 2.68 -15.52 7.60
CA LEU A 63 2.02 -16.51 8.45
C LEU A 63 2.61 -16.54 9.87
N VAL A 64 3.95 -16.55 10.01
CA VAL A 64 4.62 -16.51 11.31
C VAL A 64 4.37 -15.18 12.04
N SER A 65 4.47 -14.05 11.32
CA SER A 65 4.21 -12.73 11.90
C SER A 65 2.77 -12.60 12.43
N SER A 66 1.81 -13.25 11.76
CA SER A 66 0.40 -13.24 12.18
C SER A 66 0.19 -13.87 13.55
N ALA A 67 0.98 -14.89 13.91
CA ALA A 67 0.92 -15.53 15.22
C ALA A 67 1.37 -14.57 16.33
N VAL A 68 2.47 -13.82 16.10
CA VAL A 68 2.95 -12.80 17.05
C VAL A 68 1.89 -11.71 17.27
N LEU A 69 1.29 -11.21 16.18
CA LEU A 69 0.21 -10.22 16.25
C LEU A 69 -1.05 -10.76 16.94
N GLY A 70 -1.40 -12.02 16.68
CA GLY A 70 -2.53 -12.70 17.32
C GLY A 70 -2.33 -12.86 18.82
N LEU A 71 -1.15 -13.32 19.24
CA LEU A 71 -0.80 -13.45 20.67
C LEU A 71 -0.85 -12.11 21.39
N GLY A 72 -0.26 -11.06 20.81
CA GLY A 72 -0.35 -9.71 21.37
C GLY A 72 -1.79 -9.22 21.48
N GLY A 73 -2.61 -9.46 20.45
CA GLY A 73 -4.04 -9.13 20.46
C GLY A 73 -4.81 -9.84 21.58
N ILE A 74 -4.65 -11.17 21.71
CA ILE A 74 -5.31 -11.96 22.76
C ILE A 74 -4.89 -11.48 24.15
N TYR A 75 -3.58 -11.28 24.36
CA TYR A 75 -3.06 -10.76 25.62
C TYR A 75 -3.70 -9.42 25.99
N HIS A 76 -3.68 -8.44 25.08
CA HIS A 76 -4.22 -7.12 25.34
C HIS A 76 -5.75 -7.06 25.42
N SER A 77 -6.47 -8.07 24.94
CA SER A 77 -7.93 -8.14 25.05
C SER A 77 -8.43 -8.91 26.28
N LEU A 78 -7.64 -9.83 26.84
CA LEU A 78 -8.12 -10.74 27.90
C LEU A 78 -7.30 -10.73 29.20
N ILE A 79 -6.03 -10.31 29.15
CA ILE A 79 -5.09 -10.46 30.29
C ILE A 79 -4.49 -9.11 30.69
N GLY A 80 -4.16 -8.27 29.71
CA GLY A 80 -3.64 -6.93 29.94
C GLY A 80 -4.63 -6.01 30.67
N PRO A 81 -4.17 -4.81 31.08
CA PRO A 81 -5.04 -3.87 31.78
C PRO A 81 -6.15 -3.35 30.86
N ASP A 82 -7.35 -3.16 31.44
CA ASP A 82 -8.52 -2.63 30.72
C ASP A 82 -8.34 -1.18 30.26
N THR A 83 -7.52 -0.40 30.99
CA THR A 83 -7.20 1.00 30.73
C THR A 83 -5.70 1.24 30.85
N LEU A 84 -5.17 2.22 30.12
CA LEU A 84 -3.72 2.47 30.03
C LEU A 84 -3.30 3.80 30.66
N GLU A 85 -4.25 4.67 30.98
CA GLU A 85 -4.04 6.07 31.39
C GLU A 85 -3.20 6.17 32.67
N GLU A 86 -3.44 5.28 33.63
CA GLU A 86 -2.76 5.31 34.93
C GLU A 86 -1.40 4.60 34.91
N SER A 87 -1.37 3.39 34.35
CA SER A 87 -0.17 2.53 34.37
C SER A 87 0.84 2.90 33.28
N PHE A 88 0.37 3.38 32.13
CA PHE A 88 1.17 3.62 30.94
C PHE A 88 0.73 4.92 30.23
N PRO A 89 0.95 6.11 30.83
CA PRO A 89 0.42 7.38 30.33
C PRO A 89 0.91 7.75 28.91
N PHE A 90 2.07 7.24 28.49
CA PHE A 90 2.51 7.38 27.11
C PHE A 90 1.59 6.67 26.10
N PHE A 91 0.98 5.54 26.48
CA PHE A 91 0.08 4.76 25.64
C PHE A 91 -1.41 5.04 25.90
N GLY A 92 -1.80 5.43 27.12
CA GLY A 92 -3.17 5.86 27.43
C GLY A 92 -3.58 7.15 26.70
N TYR A 93 -4.87 7.29 26.39
CA TYR A 93 -5.37 8.43 25.64
C TYR A 93 -6.87 8.72 25.87
N ASP A 94 -7.24 10.00 25.85
CA ASP A 94 -8.63 10.44 25.74
C ASP A 94 -8.89 10.89 24.29
N TRP A 95 -9.96 10.40 23.67
CA TRP A 95 -10.42 10.83 22.34
C TRP A 95 -10.62 12.36 22.23
N ARG A 96 -10.86 13.04 23.35
CA ARG A 96 -11.03 14.51 23.42
C ARG A 96 -9.71 15.25 23.52
N ASP A 97 -8.62 14.58 23.91
CA ASP A 97 -7.27 15.13 23.88
C ASP A 97 -6.77 15.23 22.44
N LYS A 98 -7.03 16.40 21.88
CA LYS A 98 -6.70 16.74 20.50
C LYS A 98 -5.19 16.66 20.23
N ASN A 99 -4.35 16.89 21.24
CA ASN A 99 -2.90 16.80 21.10
C ASN A 99 -2.47 15.34 21.03
N LYS A 100 -2.97 14.49 21.94
CA LYS A 100 -2.65 13.06 21.91
C LYS A 100 -3.13 12.42 20.61
N MET A 101 -4.31 12.80 20.11
CA MET A 101 -4.84 12.34 18.82
C MET A 101 -3.92 12.74 17.65
N THR A 102 -3.45 13.99 17.57
CA THR A 102 -2.53 14.40 16.51
C THR A 102 -1.15 13.77 16.65
N THR A 103 -0.65 13.52 17.87
CA THR A 103 0.60 12.77 18.06
C THR A 103 0.48 11.34 17.52
N ILE A 104 -0.58 10.61 17.84
CA ILE A 104 -0.80 9.23 17.36
C ILE A 104 -0.95 9.22 15.82
N LEU A 105 -1.75 10.14 15.27
CA LEU A 105 -1.87 10.33 13.82
C LEU A 105 -0.50 10.57 13.19
N GLY A 106 0.30 11.48 13.76
CA GLY A 106 1.59 11.84 13.20
C GLY A 106 2.60 10.70 13.22
N ILE A 107 2.60 9.86 14.25
CA ILE A 107 3.40 8.63 14.30
C ILE A 107 2.99 7.68 13.17
N HIS A 108 1.69 7.44 12.98
CA HIS A 108 1.20 6.57 11.91
C HIS A 108 1.51 7.14 10.51
N LEU A 109 1.41 8.45 10.31
CA LEU A 109 1.82 9.11 9.07
C LEU A 109 3.31 8.88 8.79
N CYS A 110 4.18 8.99 9.80
CA CYS A 110 5.59 8.66 9.62
C CYS A 110 5.81 7.20 9.20
N LEU A 111 5.09 6.25 9.83
CA LEU A 111 5.16 4.83 9.47
C LEU A 111 4.66 4.57 8.03
N LEU A 112 3.58 5.23 7.61
CA LEU A 112 3.09 5.16 6.23
C LEU A 112 4.10 5.76 5.24
N GLY A 113 4.75 6.86 5.59
CA GLY A 113 5.80 7.48 4.78
C GLY A 113 7.02 6.57 4.61
N ILE A 114 7.41 5.84 5.66
CA ILE A 114 8.44 4.80 5.58
C ILE A 114 7.97 3.66 4.66
N GLY A 115 6.74 3.18 4.81
CA GLY A 115 6.16 2.14 3.96
C GLY A 115 6.16 2.51 2.48
N SER A 116 5.79 3.74 2.14
CA SER A 116 5.85 4.27 0.77
C SER A 116 7.29 4.28 0.23
N TYR A 117 8.27 4.66 1.07
CA TYR A 117 9.68 4.67 0.68
C TYR A 117 10.28 3.26 0.51
N LEU A 118 9.75 2.23 1.18
CA LEU A 118 10.19 0.85 0.96
C LEU A 118 9.93 0.39 -0.49
N LEU A 119 8.83 0.84 -1.12
CA LEU A 119 8.60 0.59 -2.55
C LEU A 119 9.64 1.30 -3.42
N VAL A 120 10.01 2.53 -3.08
CA VAL A 120 11.07 3.28 -3.77
C VAL A 120 12.38 2.49 -3.69
N LEU A 121 12.77 2.03 -2.51
CA LEU A 121 13.96 1.21 -2.33
C LEU A 121 13.90 -0.09 -3.14
N LYS A 122 12.73 -0.75 -3.20
CA LYS A 122 12.54 -1.93 -4.05
C LYS A 122 12.82 -1.62 -5.52
N ALA A 123 12.25 -0.52 -6.01
CA ALA A 123 12.33 -0.12 -7.40
C ALA A 123 13.71 0.41 -7.83
N THR A 124 14.42 1.12 -6.94
CA THR A 124 15.66 1.81 -7.30
C THR A 124 16.93 1.10 -6.83
N VAL A 125 16.84 0.21 -5.83
CA VAL A 125 18.00 -0.46 -5.22
C VAL A 125 17.88 -1.98 -5.24
N PHE A 126 16.73 -2.53 -4.83
CA PHE A 126 16.58 -3.98 -4.61
C PHE A 126 15.93 -4.69 -5.80
N GLY A 127 16.65 -4.69 -6.93
CA GLY A 127 16.32 -5.51 -8.10
C GLY A 127 15.23 -4.97 -9.02
N GLY A 128 14.53 -3.88 -8.67
CA GLY A 128 13.62 -3.21 -9.61
C GLY A 128 12.15 -3.61 -9.47
N LEU A 129 11.33 -3.23 -10.44
CA LEU A 129 9.93 -3.66 -10.57
C LEU A 129 9.74 -4.28 -11.95
N TYR A 130 8.67 -5.06 -12.13
CA TYR A 130 8.27 -5.49 -13.45
C TYR A 130 7.70 -4.30 -14.24
N ASP A 131 8.26 -4.03 -15.42
CA ASP A 131 7.78 -3.01 -16.34
C ASP A 131 7.28 -3.67 -17.63
N THR A 132 5.97 -3.69 -17.83
CA THR A 132 5.34 -4.17 -19.07
C THR A 132 5.76 -3.33 -20.29
N TRP A 133 6.18 -2.08 -20.07
CA TRP A 133 6.61 -1.16 -21.13
C TRP A 133 8.11 -1.23 -21.44
N SER A 134 8.82 -2.21 -20.90
CA SER A 134 10.25 -2.39 -21.18
C SER A 134 10.50 -2.55 -22.70
N PRO A 135 11.55 -1.91 -23.25
CA PRO A 135 11.87 -2.04 -24.67
C PRO A 135 12.19 -3.49 -25.06
N GLY A 136 11.43 -4.05 -26.00
CA GLY A 136 11.57 -5.44 -26.44
C GLY A 136 10.62 -6.43 -25.76
N GLY A 137 9.75 -5.95 -24.86
CA GLY A 137 8.78 -6.76 -24.10
C GLY A 137 8.94 -6.54 -22.60
N GLY A 138 7.90 -6.86 -21.83
CA GLY A 138 7.89 -6.66 -20.39
C GLY A 138 9.04 -7.38 -19.69
N ASP A 139 9.70 -6.73 -18.73
CA ASP A 139 10.81 -7.31 -17.96
C ASP A 139 11.00 -6.56 -16.63
N VAL A 140 11.73 -7.17 -15.71
CA VAL A 140 12.13 -6.53 -14.46
C VAL A 140 13.27 -5.56 -14.70
N ARG A 141 13.10 -4.31 -14.28
CA ARG A 141 14.15 -3.30 -14.37
C ARG A 141 14.23 -2.39 -13.16
N LEU A 142 15.44 -1.87 -12.92
CA LEU A 142 15.67 -0.80 -11.96
C LEU A 142 15.12 0.52 -12.51
N VAL A 143 14.48 1.30 -11.64
CA VAL A 143 14.03 2.67 -11.93
C VAL A 143 15.14 3.63 -11.50
N THR A 144 16.03 3.98 -12.43
CA THR A 144 17.21 4.81 -12.11
C THR A 144 16.92 6.31 -12.08
N SER A 145 15.85 6.74 -12.74
CA SER A 145 15.52 8.16 -12.95
C SER A 145 14.05 8.46 -12.60
N PRO A 146 13.60 8.22 -11.34
CA PRO A 146 12.22 8.49 -10.96
C PRO A 146 11.86 9.97 -11.15
N THR A 147 10.63 10.25 -11.57
CA THR A 147 10.17 11.62 -11.86
C THR A 147 10.00 12.41 -10.58
N LEU A 148 10.87 13.41 -10.36
CA LEU A 148 10.78 14.31 -9.21
C LEU A 148 10.06 15.63 -9.50
N ASN A 149 9.82 15.93 -10.78
CA ASN A 149 9.19 17.19 -11.18
C ASN A 149 7.75 17.29 -10.60
N PRO A 150 7.48 18.23 -9.68
CA PRO A 150 6.18 18.32 -9.02
C PRO A 150 5.06 18.66 -10.01
N LEU A 151 5.36 19.34 -11.11
CA LEU A 151 4.34 19.67 -12.13
C LEU A 151 3.80 18.43 -12.83
N VAL A 152 4.63 17.39 -12.99
CA VAL A 152 4.20 16.10 -13.54
C VAL A 152 3.42 15.34 -12.47
N ILE A 153 4.01 15.14 -11.30
CA ILE A 153 3.43 14.32 -10.22
C ILE A 153 2.09 14.87 -9.73
N PHE A 154 2.02 16.17 -9.39
CA PHE A 154 0.75 16.78 -8.97
C PHE A 154 -0.17 17.09 -10.16
N GLY A 155 0.35 17.10 -11.38
CA GLY A 155 -0.45 17.17 -12.60
C GLY A 155 -1.46 16.01 -12.69
N TYR A 156 -1.06 14.79 -12.31
CA TYR A 156 -1.97 13.63 -12.26
C TYR A 156 -3.16 13.86 -11.32
N VAL A 157 -2.94 14.47 -10.16
CA VAL A 157 -4.01 14.72 -9.16
C VAL A 157 -5.04 15.72 -9.68
N LEU A 158 -4.65 16.61 -10.58
CA LEU A 158 -5.49 17.66 -11.16
C LEU A 158 -6.13 17.29 -12.51
N LYS A 159 -5.80 16.11 -13.07
CA LYS A 159 -6.41 15.61 -14.30
C LYS A 159 -7.90 15.33 -14.13
N SER A 160 -8.64 15.45 -15.22
CA SER A 160 -10.04 15.02 -15.28
C SER A 160 -10.16 13.51 -15.03
N PRO A 161 -11.18 13.03 -14.29
CA PRO A 161 -11.42 11.60 -14.10
C PRO A 161 -12.17 10.95 -15.27
N PHE A 162 -12.56 11.71 -16.29
CA PHE A 162 -13.31 11.20 -17.45
C PHE A 162 -12.39 10.53 -18.48
N GLY A 163 -13.01 9.84 -19.44
CA GLY A 163 -12.32 9.12 -20.51
C GLY A 163 -11.37 10.02 -21.30
N GLY A 164 -10.18 9.49 -21.62
CA GLY A 164 -9.08 10.20 -22.27
C GLY A 164 -8.06 10.79 -21.31
N ASP A 165 -8.46 11.24 -20.12
CA ASP A 165 -7.55 11.81 -19.11
C ASP A 165 -7.24 10.84 -17.97
N GLY A 166 -8.27 10.26 -17.34
CA GLY A 166 -8.14 9.14 -16.39
C GLY A 166 -7.55 9.46 -15.02
N TRP A 167 -7.48 10.74 -14.59
CA TRP A 167 -6.95 11.14 -13.26
C TRP A 167 -5.62 10.42 -12.91
N ILE A 168 -5.42 9.99 -11.66
CA ILE A 168 -4.25 9.20 -11.21
C ILE A 168 -4.20 7.80 -11.82
N VAL A 169 -5.32 7.28 -12.33
CA VAL A 169 -5.38 5.95 -12.97
C VAL A 169 -4.62 5.96 -14.31
N SER A 170 -4.32 7.13 -14.86
CA SER A 170 -3.58 7.29 -16.12
C SER A 170 -2.06 7.18 -16.02
N ILE A 171 -1.49 6.86 -14.85
CA ILE A 171 -0.04 6.65 -14.71
C ILE A 171 0.38 5.48 -15.60
N ASN A 172 1.31 5.73 -16.52
CA ASN A 172 1.63 4.81 -17.61
C ASN A 172 3.12 4.47 -17.73
N ASN A 173 3.92 4.80 -16.71
CA ASN A 173 5.34 4.47 -16.64
C ASN A 173 5.77 4.33 -15.17
N LEU A 174 6.86 3.60 -14.92
CA LEU A 174 7.36 3.37 -13.57
C LEU A 174 8.05 4.58 -12.96
N GLU A 175 8.66 5.45 -13.77
CA GLU A 175 9.34 6.66 -13.30
C GLU A 175 8.38 7.58 -12.54
N ASP A 176 7.18 7.78 -13.07
CA ASP A 176 6.11 8.57 -12.44
C ASP A 176 5.49 7.84 -11.25
N LEU A 177 5.31 6.52 -11.33
CA LEU A 177 4.79 5.71 -10.22
C LEU A 177 5.72 5.79 -9.01
N VAL A 178 7.02 5.55 -9.22
CA VAL A 178 8.05 5.60 -8.15
C VAL A 178 8.26 7.04 -7.69
N GLY A 179 8.30 8.01 -8.60
CA GLY A 179 8.37 9.44 -8.29
C GLY A 179 7.22 9.91 -7.40
N GLY A 180 6.00 9.44 -7.68
CA GLY A 180 4.83 9.66 -6.85
C GLY A 180 4.99 9.12 -5.43
N HIS A 181 5.55 7.92 -5.27
CA HIS A 181 5.84 7.33 -3.95
C HIS A 181 6.93 8.08 -3.18
N ILE A 182 7.92 8.68 -3.86
CA ILE A 182 8.88 9.58 -3.22
C ILE A 182 8.16 10.80 -2.64
N TRP A 183 7.29 11.44 -3.41
CA TRP A 183 6.50 12.57 -2.93
C TRP A 183 5.55 12.17 -1.80
N MET A 184 4.87 11.03 -1.90
CA MET A 184 4.01 10.52 -0.83
C MET A 184 4.79 10.26 0.46
N SER A 185 5.98 9.67 0.38
CA SER A 185 6.85 9.49 1.54
C SER A 185 7.20 10.81 2.22
N ILE A 186 7.63 11.82 1.44
CA ILE A 186 7.98 13.15 1.95
C ILE A 186 6.77 13.83 2.60
N LEU A 187 5.61 13.79 1.95
CA LEU A 187 4.38 14.41 2.47
C LEU A 187 3.90 13.74 3.76
N CYS A 188 3.93 12.41 3.83
CA CYS A 188 3.56 11.66 5.02
C CYS A 188 4.55 11.89 6.18
N LEU A 189 5.87 11.90 5.93
CA LEU A 189 6.87 12.15 6.97
C LEU A 189 6.81 13.59 7.49
N SER A 190 6.78 14.57 6.60
CA SER A 190 6.69 15.98 6.98
C SER A 190 5.37 16.31 7.68
N GLY A 191 4.25 15.79 7.17
CA GLY A 191 2.94 15.89 7.80
C GLY A 191 2.88 15.18 9.16
N GLY A 192 3.53 14.03 9.28
CA GLY A 192 3.63 13.28 10.52
C GLY A 192 4.38 14.05 11.61
N ILE A 193 5.56 14.57 11.29
CA ILE A 193 6.36 15.44 12.16
C ILE A 193 5.55 16.68 12.55
N PHE A 194 4.89 17.32 11.59
CA PHE A 194 4.03 18.47 11.85
C PHE A 194 2.92 18.14 12.86
N HIS A 195 2.21 17.03 12.69
CA HIS A 195 1.13 16.63 13.61
C HIS A 195 1.62 16.21 15.00
N ILE A 196 2.85 15.69 15.12
CA ILE A 196 3.48 15.42 16.42
C ILE A 196 3.82 16.73 17.14
N LEU A 197 4.35 17.71 16.42
CA LEU A 197 4.88 18.96 16.99
C LEU A 197 3.83 20.06 17.17
N THR A 198 2.63 19.88 16.63
CA THR A 198 1.58 20.91 16.65
C THR A 198 0.27 20.41 17.25
N LYS A 199 -0.60 21.36 17.55
CA LYS A 199 -1.98 21.13 18.03
C LYS A 199 -2.97 21.69 17.03
N PRO A 200 -4.18 21.13 16.92
CA PRO A 200 -5.20 21.65 16.02
C PRO A 200 -5.48 23.13 16.25
N PHE A 201 -5.40 23.91 15.17
CA PHE A 201 -5.68 25.34 15.17
C PHE A 201 -7.14 25.63 15.52
N ALA A 202 -7.41 26.88 15.93
CA ALA A 202 -8.73 27.28 16.42
C ALA A 202 -9.86 27.03 15.39
N TRP A 203 -9.60 27.20 14.09
CA TRP A 203 -10.59 26.93 13.05
C TRP A 203 -10.90 25.42 12.93
N ALA A 204 -9.89 24.56 12.96
CA ALA A 204 -10.07 23.11 12.87
C ALA A 204 -10.86 22.60 14.09
N ARG A 205 -10.56 23.12 15.29
CA ARG A 205 -11.31 22.78 16.50
C ARG A 205 -12.80 23.09 16.41
N ARG A 206 -13.20 24.10 15.62
CA ARG A 206 -14.60 24.49 15.40
C ARG A 206 -15.27 23.74 14.26
N ALA A 207 -14.49 23.21 13.31
CA ALA A 207 -15.01 22.55 12.12
C ALA A 207 -15.30 21.05 12.34
N PHE A 208 -14.54 20.39 13.22
CA PHE A 208 -14.62 18.94 13.44
C PHE A 208 -15.29 18.57 14.75
N VAL A 209 -15.85 17.36 14.78
CA VAL A 209 -16.32 16.68 16.00
C VAL A 209 -15.16 15.86 16.56
N TRP A 210 -14.90 15.99 17.87
CA TRP A 210 -13.73 15.39 18.54
C TRP A 210 -14.16 14.24 19.45
N SER A 211 -14.50 13.10 18.83
CA SER A 211 -14.88 11.85 19.50
C SER A 211 -14.36 10.65 18.71
N GLY A 212 -14.22 9.50 19.38
CA GLY A 212 -13.76 8.26 18.72
C GLY A 212 -14.65 7.86 17.53
N GLU A 213 -15.97 7.98 17.67
CA GLU A 213 -16.92 7.69 16.59
C GLU A 213 -16.76 8.64 15.39
N ALA A 214 -16.50 9.93 15.65
CA ALA A 214 -16.24 10.89 14.58
C ALA A 214 -14.94 10.56 13.82
N TYR A 215 -13.86 10.20 14.53
CA TYR A 215 -12.61 9.82 13.88
C TYR A 215 -12.76 8.53 13.06
N LEU A 216 -13.54 7.57 13.57
CA LEU A 216 -13.91 6.37 12.82
C LEU A 216 -14.68 6.72 11.54
N SER A 217 -15.68 7.61 11.62
CA SER A 217 -16.48 7.98 10.44
C SER A 217 -15.65 8.68 9.36
N TYR A 218 -14.71 9.56 9.73
CA TYR A 218 -13.78 10.18 8.80
C TYR A 218 -12.89 9.14 8.11
N SER A 219 -12.44 8.13 8.85
CA SER A 219 -11.62 7.04 8.33
C SER A 219 -12.41 6.12 7.39
N LEU A 220 -13.69 5.85 7.70
CA LEU A 220 -14.58 5.06 6.85
C LEU A 220 -14.85 5.77 5.52
N ALA A 221 -15.08 7.08 5.54
CA ALA A 221 -15.24 7.86 4.31
C ALA A 221 -13.97 7.84 3.46
N ALA A 222 -12.79 7.99 4.07
CA ALA A 222 -11.51 7.88 3.36
C ALA A 222 -11.29 6.48 2.74
N LEU A 223 -11.57 5.41 3.50
CA LEU A 223 -11.49 4.03 3.00
C LEU A 223 -12.46 3.75 1.86
N SER A 224 -13.67 4.33 1.88
CA SER A 224 -14.62 4.20 0.78
C SER A 224 -14.07 4.80 -0.52
N ILE A 225 -13.48 6.00 -0.45
CA ILE A 225 -12.85 6.64 -1.63
C ILE A 225 -11.67 5.82 -2.12
N MET A 226 -10.81 5.31 -1.22
CA MET A 226 -9.70 4.43 -1.59
C MET A 226 -10.19 3.14 -2.26
N GLY A 227 -11.28 2.55 -1.80
CA GLY A 227 -11.89 1.37 -2.42
C GLY A 227 -12.41 1.62 -3.84
N PHE A 228 -13.08 2.77 -4.07
CA PHE A 228 -13.50 3.16 -5.42
C PHE A 228 -12.31 3.42 -6.32
N ALA A 229 -11.27 4.11 -5.82
CA ALA A 229 -10.05 4.36 -6.57
C ALA A 229 -9.31 3.06 -6.91
N ALA A 230 -9.21 2.10 -5.98
CA ALA A 230 -8.57 0.81 -6.23
C ALA A 230 -9.33 -0.03 -7.27
N SER A 231 -10.66 -0.03 -7.22
CA SER A 231 -11.52 -0.71 -8.20
C SER A 231 -11.31 -0.15 -9.61
N THR A 232 -11.30 1.17 -9.76
CA THR A 232 -11.04 1.79 -11.07
C THR A 232 -9.60 1.57 -11.53
N TYR A 233 -8.63 1.59 -10.62
CA TYR A 233 -7.22 1.35 -10.94
C TYR A 233 -7.00 -0.06 -11.50
N ALA A 234 -7.52 -1.08 -10.79
CA ALA A 234 -7.40 -2.48 -11.22
C ALA A 234 -8.17 -2.79 -12.51
N TRP A 235 -9.21 -2.00 -12.84
CA TRP A 235 -9.98 -2.20 -14.06
C TRP A 235 -9.34 -1.61 -15.32
N TYR A 236 -8.61 -0.50 -15.20
CA TYR A 236 -8.12 0.27 -16.34
C TYR A 236 -6.59 0.33 -16.48
N ASN A 237 -5.84 0.27 -15.37
CA ASN A 237 -4.41 0.55 -15.43
C ASN A 237 -3.60 -0.73 -15.61
N ASN A 238 -3.05 -0.92 -16.80
CA ASN A 238 -2.16 -2.05 -17.11
C ASN A 238 -0.68 -1.79 -16.82
N THR A 239 -0.33 -0.69 -16.14
CA THR A 239 1.06 -0.38 -15.74
C THR A 239 1.37 -0.92 -14.35
N ALA A 240 0.54 -0.57 -13.36
CA ALA A 240 0.64 -1.10 -11.99
C ALA A 240 -0.06 -2.46 -11.84
N TYR A 241 -0.96 -2.82 -12.78
CA TYR A 241 -1.54 -4.15 -12.91
C TYR A 241 -1.20 -4.74 -14.29
N PRO A 242 0.05 -5.20 -14.52
CA PRO A 242 0.48 -5.74 -15.81
C PRO A 242 -0.43 -6.87 -16.30
N SER A 243 -0.89 -6.78 -17.55
CA SER A 243 -1.84 -7.74 -18.13
C SER A 243 -1.26 -9.16 -18.20
N GLU A 244 0.07 -9.30 -18.21
CA GLU A 244 0.78 -10.58 -18.12
C GLU A 244 0.45 -11.36 -16.83
N PHE A 245 0.13 -10.66 -15.74
CA PHE A 245 -0.21 -11.28 -14.46
C PHE A 245 -1.70 -11.27 -14.15
N TYR A 246 -2.39 -10.18 -14.51
CA TYR A 246 -3.79 -9.94 -14.14
C TYR A 246 -4.79 -10.25 -15.26
N GLY A 247 -4.31 -10.54 -16.48
CA GLY A 247 -5.12 -10.69 -17.68
C GLY A 247 -5.42 -9.34 -18.33
N PRO A 248 -5.92 -9.34 -19.57
CA PRO A 248 -6.22 -8.10 -20.27
C PRO A 248 -7.33 -7.33 -19.58
N THR A 249 -7.21 -6.01 -19.56
CA THR A 249 -8.31 -5.14 -19.10
C THR A 249 -9.52 -5.27 -20.04
N GLY A 250 -10.70 -4.85 -19.58
CA GLY A 250 -11.91 -4.84 -20.44
C GLY A 250 -11.72 -4.08 -21.77
N PRO A 251 -11.09 -2.89 -21.77
CA PRO A 251 -10.77 -2.17 -23.02
C PRO A 251 -9.64 -2.75 -23.87
N GLU A 252 -8.79 -3.63 -23.31
CA GLU A 252 -7.66 -4.26 -24.01
C GLU A 252 -8.07 -5.52 -24.79
N ALA A 253 -9.11 -6.23 -24.32
CA ALA A 253 -9.68 -7.42 -24.95
C ALA A 253 -10.62 -7.11 -26.11
#